data_AF-A0A7Z9ZHW3-F1
#
_entry.id   AF-A0A7Z9ZHW3-F1
#
_cell.length_a   1.000
_cell.length_b   1.000
_cell.length_c   1.000
_cell.angle_alpha   90.00
_cell.angle_beta   90.00
_cell.angle_gamma   90.00
#
_symmetry.space_group_name_H-M   'P 1'
#
loop_
_entity.id
_entity.type
_entity.pdbx_description
1 polymer ?
#
loop_
_entity_poly.entity_id
_entity_poly.type
_entity_poly.pdbx_seq_one_letter_code
_entity_poly.pdbx_strand_id
1 'polypeptide(L)'
;MKARLGRQVTVLGVWGGDERAAFEEAVAPFTKETGISMAFEGTRDLPAVLTTRVEAGNPPDIAILPNPGQMVEFAKAGKLVDLSTFLDMEQLEKDIGKSGIEMGSYKGTFYGLFFKAAYKSLVWYNPKAFEAAGYTVPTTWDELVALSDKIVADGNVPWCIGIESGAASGWPATDWIEDIMLRTAGPEVYDKWVAHEIPWTDPAV
;
A
#
# COMPACT_ATOMS: atom_id res chain seq x y z
N MET A 1 -24.47 -11.33 -31.99
CA MET A 1 -23.21 -11.83 -32.59
C MET A 1 -22.07 -11.49 -31.62
N LYS A 2 -21.73 -12.40 -30.70
CA LYS A 2 -20.72 -12.15 -29.64
C LYS A 2 -19.33 -12.24 -30.28
N ALA A 3 -18.68 -11.10 -30.54
CA ALA A 3 -17.27 -11.08 -30.89
C ALA A 3 -16.47 -11.53 -29.65
N ARG A 4 -15.94 -12.75 -29.68
CA ARG A 4 -14.90 -13.18 -28.74
C ARG A 4 -13.63 -12.41 -29.10
N LEU A 5 -13.41 -11.27 -28.46
CA LEU A 5 -12.10 -10.61 -28.47
C LEU A 5 -11.18 -11.45 -27.59
N GLY A 6 -10.36 -12.30 -28.20
CA GLY A 6 -9.23 -12.96 -27.55
C GLY A 6 -8.16 -11.93 -27.20
N ARG A 7 -8.45 -11.08 -26.21
CA ARG A 7 -7.52 -10.06 -25.68
C ARG A 7 -6.92 -10.55 -24.37
N GLN A 8 -5.65 -10.23 -24.18
CA GLN A 8 -4.94 -10.37 -22.92
C GLN A 8 -4.84 -8.98 -22.30
N VAL A 9 -5.07 -8.87 -21.00
CA VAL A 9 -4.87 -7.67 -20.17
C VAL A 9 -3.63 -7.92 -19.32
N THR A 10 -2.63 -7.06 -19.43
CA THR A 10 -1.40 -7.11 -18.64
C THR A 10 -1.58 -6.42 -17.30
N VAL A 11 -1.20 -7.11 -16.23
CA VAL A 11 -1.35 -6.63 -14.84
C VAL A 11 0.02 -6.66 -14.18
N LEU A 12 0.55 -5.50 -13.78
CA LEU A 12 1.81 -5.41 -13.06
C LEU A 12 1.54 -5.24 -11.56
N GLY A 13 2.24 -5.99 -10.71
CA GLY A 13 2.08 -5.85 -9.25
C GLY A 13 3.18 -6.53 -8.45
N VAL A 14 3.06 -6.46 -7.13
CA VAL A 14 4.05 -7.04 -6.19
C VAL A 14 3.66 -8.43 -5.65
N TRP A 15 2.46 -8.90 -5.97
CA TRP A 15 1.91 -10.14 -5.45
C TRP A 15 2.65 -11.37 -6.00
N GLY A 16 3.00 -12.27 -5.08
CA GLY A 16 3.56 -13.59 -5.38
C GLY A 16 2.94 -14.62 -4.46
N GLY A 17 3.30 -15.90 -4.64
CA GLY A 17 2.79 -17.00 -3.82
C GLY A 17 1.26 -16.99 -3.73
N ASP A 18 0.75 -17.09 -2.50
CA ASP A 18 -0.69 -17.19 -2.21
C ASP A 18 -1.48 -15.95 -2.65
N GLU A 19 -0.90 -14.74 -2.57
CA GLU A 19 -1.60 -13.52 -3.02
C GLU A 19 -1.81 -13.53 -4.54
N ARG A 20 -0.81 -14.01 -5.29
CA ARG A 20 -0.95 -14.17 -6.75
C ARG A 20 -1.98 -15.26 -7.09
N ALA A 21 -1.94 -16.39 -6.39
CA ALA A 21 -2.90 -17.46 -6.59
C ALA A 21 -4.35 -17.00 -6.33
N ALA A 22 -4.56 -16.24 -5.24
CA ALA A 22 -5.86 -15.65 -4.92
C ALA A 22 -6.34 -14.66 -5.99
N PHE A 23 -5.44 -13.84 -6.54
CA PHE A 23 -5.78 -12.96 -7.66
C PHE A 23 -6.20 -13.76 -8.91
N GLU A 24 -5.41 -14.77 -9.28
CA GLU A 24 -5.69 -15.62 -10.45
C GLU A 24 -7.02 -16.37 -10.30
N GLU A 25 -7.34 -16.85 -9.09
CA GLU A 25 -8.63 -17.44 -8.76
C GLU A 25 -9.78 -16.42 -8.88
N ALA A 26 -9.60 -15.22 -8.33
CA ALA A 26 -10.61 -14.17 -8.36
C ALA A 26 -10.98 -13.71 -9.78
N VAL A 27 -10.02 -13.71 -10.72
CA VAL A 27 -10.26 -13.31 -12.12
C VAL A 27 -10.62 -14.47 -13.05
N ALA A 28 -10.57 -15.72 -12.57
CA ALA A 28 -10.91 -16.89 -13.37
C ALA A 28 -12.37 -16.88 -13.89
N PRO A 29 -13.39 -16.50 -13.09
CA PRO A 29 -14.77 -16.38 -13.58
C PRO A 29 -14.89 -15.36 -14.73
N PHE A 30 -14.25 -14.19 -14.58
CA PHE A 30 -14.20 -13.16 -15.62
C PHE A 30 -13.58 -13.70 -16.92
N THR A 31 -12.44 -14.40 -16.80
CA THR A 31 -11.77 -15.01 -17.96
C THR A 31 -12.66 -16.05 -18.64
N LYS A 32 -13.34 -16.90 -17.87
CA LYS A 32 -14.25 -17.93 -18.38
C LYS A 32 -15.45 -17.34 -19.12
N GLU A 33 -16.02 -16.25 -18.62
CA GLU A 33 -17.20 -15.62 -19.19
C GLU A 33 -16.88 -14.79 -20.45
N THR A 34 -15.79 -14.02 -20.40
CA THR A 34 -15.46 -13.05 -21.44
C THR A 34 -14.49 -13.59 -22.50
N GLY A 35 -13.66 -14.57 -22.13
CA GLY A 35 -12.53 -15.03 -22.94
C GLY A 35 -11.31 -14.10 -22.90
N ILE A 36 -11.33 -13.06 -22.06
CA ILE A 36 -10.21 -12.13 -21.85
C ILE A 36 -9.29 -12.71 -20.76
N SER A 37 -8.01 -12.90 -21.04
CA SER A 37 -7.04 -13.39 -20.05
C SER A 37 -6.39 -12.26 -19.27
N MET A 38 -6.13 -12.47 -17.98
CA MET A 38 -5.40 -11.54 -17.11
C MET A 38 -3.97 -12.06 -16.91
N ALA A 39 -2.98 -11.38 -17.50
CA ALA A 39 -1.57 -11.76 -17.43
C ALA A 39 -0.87 -10.99 -16.31
N PHE A 40 -0.70 -11.64 -15.16
CA PHE A 40 -0.02 -11.04 -14.01
C PHE A 40 1.50 -11.14 -14.10
N GLU A 41 2.17 -10.00 -14.04
CA GLU A 41 3.62 -9.83 -13.95
C GLU A 41 4.00 -9.34 -12.55
N GLY A 42 4.72 -10.19 -11.81
CA GLY A 42 5.21 -9.86 -10.48
C GLY A 42 6.58 -9.17 -10.52
N THR A 43 6.75 -8.10 -9.74
CA THR A 43 8.05 -7.44 -9.53
C THR A 43 8.21 -7.02 -8.06
N ARG A 44 9.45 -7.05 -7.56
CA ARG A 44 9.78 -6.49 -6.23
C ARG A 44 10.05 -4.99 -6.28
N ASP A 45 10.36 -4.45 -7.46
CA ASP A 45 10.63 -3.05 -7.69
C ASP A 45 9.55 -2.44 -8.59
N LEU A 46 8.30 -2.48 -8.10
CA LEU A 46 7.15 -1.97 -8.84
C LEU A 46 7.32 -0.50 -9.24
N PRO A 47 7.73 0.42 -8.35
CA PRO A 47 7.82 1.82 -8.70
C PRO A 47 8.78 2.09 -9.86
N ALA A 48 9.98 1.52 -9.83
CA ALA A 48 10.97 1.75 -10.89
C ALA A 48 10.56 1.11 -12.22
N VAL A 49 10.08 -0.15 -12.18
CA VAL A 49 9.64 -0.87 -13.39
C VAL A 49 8.45 -0.17 -14.05
N LEU A 50 7.46 0.24 -13.25
CA LEU A 50 6.28 0.90 -13.78
C LEU A 50 6.61 2.26 -14.39
N THR A 51 7.37 3.12 -13.68
CA THR A 51 7.79 4.43 -14.19
C THR A 51 8.58 4.27 -15.49
N THR A 52 9.57 3.36 -15.53
CA THR A 52 10.38 3.11 -16.72
C THR A 52 9.51 2.69 -17.92
N ARG A 53 8.53 1.79 -17.70
CA ARG A 53 7.63 1.33 -18.77
C ARG A 53 6.69 2.42 -19.28
N VAL A 54 6.15 3.24 -18.37
CA VAL A 54 5.29 4.38 -18.74
C VAL A 54 6.09 5.40 -19.56
N GLU A 55 7.34 5.68 -19.17
CA GLU A 55 8.23 6.60 -19.90
C GLU A 55 8.67 6.05 -21.27
N ALA A 56 8.95 4.75 -21.35
CA ALA A 56 9.31 4.06 -22.59
C ALA A 56 8.13 3.83 -23.54
N GLY A 57 6.90 4.19 -23.14
CA GLY A 57 5.70 4.05 -23.97
C GLY A 57 5.17 2.62 -24.07
N ASN A 58 5.51 1.74 -23.13
CA ASN A 58 5.00 0.38 -23.02
C ASN A 58 4.39 0.08 -21.63
N PRO A 59 3.44 0.90 -21.13
CA PRO A 59 2.81 0.69 -19.84
C PRO A 59 2.03 -0.64 -19.81
N PRO A 60 1.85 -1.27 -18.63
CA PRO A 60 0.86 -2.32 -18.48
C PRO A 60 -0.55 -1.74 -18.63
N ASP A 61 -1.54 -2.61 -18.91
CA ASP A 61 -2.94 -2.20 -18.95
C ASP A 61 -3.45 -1.83 -17.54
N ILE A 62 -3.00 -2.56 -16.51
CA ILE A 62 -3.34 -2.33 -15.10
C ILE A 62 -2.07 -2.42 -14.25
N ALA A 63 -1.93 -1.52 -13.28
CA ALA A 63 -0.93 -1.62 -12.22
C ALA A 63 -1.62 -1.72 -10.85
N ILE A 64 -1.23 -2.73 -10.06
CA ILE A 64 -1.68 -2.91 -8.68
C ILE A 64 -0.74 -2.13 -7.76
N LEU A 65 -1.15 -0.91 -7.42
CA LEU A 65 -0.35 0.01 -6.61
C LEU A 65 -0.58 -0.22 -5.10
N PRO A 66 0.49 -0.21 -4.28
CA PRO A 66 0.36 -0.35 -2.83
C PRO A 66 -0.08 0.95 -2.12
N ASN A 67 -0.05 2.10 -2.81
CA ASN A 67 -0.41 3.41 -2.27
C ASN A 67 -0.95 4.35 -3.37
N PRO A 68 -1.68 5.43 -3.01
CA PRO A 68 -2.20 6.40 -3.98
C PRO A 68 -1.16 7.38 -4.52
N GLY A 69 0.01 7.54 -3.88
CA GLY A 69 1.01 8.53 -4.27
C GLY A 69 1.49 8.37 -5.71
N GLN A 70 1.84 7.15 -6.12
CA GLN A 70 2.29 6.90 -7.50
C GLN A 70 1.15 7.10 -8.53
N MET A 71 -0.10 6.81 -8.15
CA MET A 71 -1.27 7.11 -8.99
C MET A 71 -1.41 8.61 -9.21
N VAL A 72 -1.27 9.42 -8.15
CA VAL A 72 -1.31 10.89 -8.23
C VAL A 72 -0.20 11.43 -9.14
N GLU A 73 1.02 10.90 -9.07
CA GLU A 73 2.11 11.32 -9.97
C GLU A 73 1.82 11.02 -11.44
N PHE A 74 1.25 9.85 -11.76
CA PHE A 74 0.86 9.55 -13.14
C PHE A 74 -0.37 10.34 -13.60
N ALA A 75 -1.31 10.66 -12.70
CA ALA A 75 -2.44 11.54 -13.00
C ALA A 75 -1.95 12.96 -13.34
N LYS A 76 -1.02 13.53 -12.53
CA LYS A 76 -0.36 14.81 -12.80
C LYS A 76 0.33 14.82 -14.17
N ALA A 77 0.97 13.72 -14.54
CA ALA A 77 1.66 13.56 -15.82
C ALA A 77 0.73 13.26 -17.01
N GLY A 78 -0.60 13.14 -16.79
CA GLY A 78 -1.57 12.80 -17.84
C GLY A 78 -1.40 11.40 -18.42
N LYS A 79 -0.89 10.45 -17.62
CA LYS A 79 -0.58 9.08 -18.05
C LYS A 79 -1.67 8.07 -17.70
N LEU A 80 -2.72 8.49 -16.99
CA LEU A 80 -3.81 7.62 -16.56
C LEU A 80 -5.09 7.86 -17.36
N VAL A 81 -5.91 6.81 -17.45
CA VAL A 81 -7.23 6.86 -18.07
C VAL A 81 -8.24 7.32 -17.02
N ASP A 82 -9.10 8.27 -17.40
CA ASP A 82 -10.23 8.69 -16.58
C ASP A 82 -11.29 7.56 -16.49
N LEU A 83 -11.32 6.88 -15.35
CA LEU A 83 -12.22 5.77 -15.09
C LEU A 83 -13.69 6.20 -14.93
N SER A 84 -13.93 7.47 -14.58
CA SER A 84 -15.28 8.01 -14.41
C SER A 84 -16.06 8.09 -15.72
N THR A 85 -15.37 7.97 -16.87
CA THR A 85 -16.00 7.99 -18.20
C THR A 85 -16.70 6.68 -18.56
N PHE A 86 -16.44 5.59 -17.84
CA PHE A 86 -17.00 4.26 -18.12
C PHE A 86 -17.47 3.48 -16.89
N LEU A 87 -17.22 3.97 -15.68
CA LEU A 87 -17.78 3.40 -14.45
C LEU A 87 -19.01 4.17 -13.98
N ASP A 88 -19.96 3.44 -13.40
CA ASP A 88 -21.06 4.05 -12.64
C ASP A 88 -20.52 4.56 -11.31
N MET A 89 -20.20 5.85 -11.26
CA MET A 89 -19.59 6.47 -10.08
C MET A 89 -20.54 6.53 -8.88
N GLU A 90 -21.86 6.60 -9.11
CA GLU A 90 -22.84 6.62 -8.02
C GLU A 90 -22.91 5.24 -7.36
N GLN A 91 -22.94 4.17 -8.17
CA GLN A 91 -22.88 2.81 -7.65
C GLN A 91 -21.54 2.54 -6.96
N LEU A 92 -20.43 2.97 -7.57
CA LEU A 92 -19.10 2.76 -6.99
C LEU A 92 -18.96 3.45 -5.62
N GLU A 93 -19.43 4.69 -5.48
CA GLU A 93 -19.41 5.39 -4.19
C GLU A 93 -20.25 4.66 -3.12
N LYS A 94 -21.38 4.05 -3.48
CA LYS A 94 -22.15 3.21 -2.56
C LYS A 94 -21.36 1.98 -2.10
N ASP A 95 -20.54 1.42 -2.97
CA ASP A 95 -19.79 0.19 -2.70
C ASP A 95 -18.51 0.43 -1.87
N ILE A 96 -17.77 1.50 -2.15
CA ILE A 96 -16.47 1.78 -1.50
C ILE A 96 -16.45 3.02 -0.59
N GLY A 97 -17.57 3.74 -0.51
CA GLY A 97 -17.70 4.97 0.25
C GLY A 97 -16.93 6.15 -0.35
N LYS A 98 -17.22 7.35 0.17
CA LYS A 98 -16.58 8.60 -0.27
C LYS A 98 -15.05 8.58 -0.14
N SER A 99 -14.53 7.99 0.94
CA SER A 99 -13.09 7.88 1.16
C SER A 99 -12.40 7.01 0.12
N GLY A 100 -13.06 5.96 -0.38
CA GLY A 100 -12.54 5.13 -1.47
C GLY A 100 -12.47 5.90 -2.78
N ILE A 101 -13.49 6.71 -3.08
CA ILE A 101 -13.51 7.59 -4.25
C ILE A 101 -12.41 8.64 -4.15
N GLU A 102 -12.27 9.31 -3.00
CA GLU A 102 -11.24 10.33 -2.76
C GLU A 102 -9.83 9.75 -2.91
N MET A 103 -9.55 8.58 -2.33
CA MET A 103 -8.26 7.89 -2.44
C MET A 103 -7.90 7.53 -3.90
N GLY A 104 -8.92 7.24 -4.71
CA GLY A 104 -8.80 6.94 -6.13
C GLY A 104 -8.75 8.14 -7.07
N SER A 105 -8.87 9.36 -6.53
CA SER A 105 -9.08 10.57 -7.35
C SER A 105 -7.91 11.55 -7.30
N TYR A 106 -7.71 12.27 -8.40
CA TYR A 106 -6.84 13.44 -8.46
C TYR A 106 -7.59 14.59 -9.13
N LYS A 107 -7.68 15.75 -8.47
CA LYS A 107 -8.41 16.94 -8.93
C LYS A 107 -9.87 16.65 -9.37
N GLY A 108 -10.54 15.74 -8.67
CA GLY A 108 -11.93 15.38 -8.93
C GLY A 108 -12.15 14.33 -10.03
N THR A 109 -11.08 13.88 -10.69
CA THR A 109 -11.14 12.79 -11.67
C THR A 109 -10.72 11.47 -11.03
N PHE A 110 -11.51 10.41 -11.24
CA PHE A 110 -11.27 9.09 -10.67
C PHE A 110 -10.35 8.25 -11.57
N TYR A 111 -9.19 7.86 -11.05
CA TYR A 111 -8.13 7.19 -11.81
C TYR A 111 -7.76 5.80 -11.28
N GLY A 112 -8.13 5.46 -10.04
CA GLY A 112 -7.73 4.18 -9.44
C GLY A 112 -8.73 3.64 -8.43
N LEU A 113 -8.93 2.32 -8.43
CA LEU A 113 -9.76 1.63 -7.45
C LEU A 113 -8.90 0.98 -6.37
N PHE A 114 -8.93 1.53 -5.16
CA PHE A 114 -8.26 0.95 -3.99
C PHE A 114 -9.26 0.09 -3.19
N PHE A 115 -9.34 -1.20 -3.54
CA PHE A 115 -10.34 -2.13 -3.01
C PHE A 115 -9.84 -3.01 -1.84
N LYS A 116 -8.54 -2.95 -1.52
CA LYS A 116 -7.92 -3.69 -0.41
C LYS A 116 -7.19 -2.70 0.48
N ALA A 117 -7.46 -2.80 1.78
CA ALA A 117 -6.66 -2.16 2.82
C ALA A 117 -5.97 -3.24 3.66
N ALA A 118 -4.73 -2.96 4.06
CA ALA A 118 -4.01 -3.75 5.04
C ALA A 118 -3.64 -2.83 6.22
N TYR A 119 -3.90 -3.28 7.44
CA TYR A 119 -3.51 -2.53 8.62
C TYR A 119 -1.99 -2.56 8.77
N LYS A 120 -1.41 -1.37 8.69
CA LYS A 120 -0.03 -1.12 9.11
C LYS A 120 -0.02 -0.71 10.58
N SER A 121 1.16 -0.63 11.18
CA SER A 121 1.37 -0.19 12.59
C SER A 121 1.01 -1.19 13.71
N LEU A 122 0.85 -2.48 13.39
CA LEU A 122 0.68 -3.50 14.44
C LEU A 122 2.03 -3.99 14.97
N VAL A 123 2.18 -3.99 16.29
CA VAL A 123 3.30 -4.65 16.96
C VAL A 123 2.91 -6.10 17.28
N TRP A 124 3.59 -7.05 16.63
CA TRP A 124 3.39 -8.47 16.87
C TRP A 124 4.31 -8.96 17.99
N TYR A 125 3.76 -9.73 18.93
CA TYR A 125 4.52 -10.32 20.03
C TYR A 125 4.06 -11.75 20.32
N ASN A 126 4.84 -12.52 21.09
CA ASN A 126 4.47 -13.85 21.55
C ASN A 126 3.83 -13.76 22.95
N PRO A 127 2.52 -14.03 23.10
CA PRO A 127 1.83 -13.89 24.38
C PRO A 127 2.40 -14.79 25.49
N LYS A 128 2.82 -16.02 25.15
CA LYS A 128 3.39 -16.95 26.12
C LYS A 128 4.75 -16.48 26.63
N ALA A 129 5.55 -15.87 25.75
CA ALA A 129 6.84 -15.30 26.15
C ALA A 129 6.66 -14.09 27.07
N PHE A 130 5.68 -13.22 26.76
CA PHE A 130 5.34 -12.07 27.61
C PHE A 130 4.87 -12.51 29.00
N GLU A 131 3.96 -13.49 29.07
CA GLU A 131 3.48 -14.05 30.33
C GLU A 131 4.63 -14.65 31.16
N ALA A 132 5.48 -15.47 30.54
CA ALA A 132 6.61 -16.11 31.22
C ALA A 132 7.64 -15.10 31.76
N ALA A 133 7.83 -13.97 31.07
CA ALA A 133 8.75 -12.92 31.48
C ALA A 133 8.11 -11.84 32.37
N GLY A 134 6.79 -11.92 32.63
CA GLY A 134 6.05 -10.92 33.41
C GLY A 134 5.92 -9.56 32.70
N TYR A 135 5.93 -9.54 31.37
CA TYR A 135 5.74 -8.32 30.58
C TYR A 135 4.26 -8.00 30.41
N THR A 136 3.96 -6.71 30.32
CA THR A 136 2.61 -6.20 30.02
C THR A 136 2.63 -5.47 28.69
N VAL A 137 1.50 -5.46 27.99
CA VAL A 137 1.38 -4.74 26.71
C VAL A 137 1.39 -3.24 27.01
N PRO A 138 2.34 -2.48 26.44
CA PRO A 138 2.42 -1.05 26.68
C PRO A 138 1.28 -0.33 25.95
N THR A 139 0.80 0.75 26.55
CA THR A 139 -0.31 1.57 26.04
C THR A 139 0.14 2.96 25.62
N THR A 140 1.36 3.35 25.97
CA THR A 140 1.97 4.63 25.60
C THR A 140 3.34 4.42 24.96
N TRP A 141 3.85 5.45 24.29
CA TRP A 141 5.20 5.44 23.71
C TRP A 141 6.27 5.24 24.78
N ASP A 142 6.18 5.97 25.89
CA ASP A 142 7.14 5.87 26.99
C ASP A 142 7.13 4.47 27.63
N GLU A 143 5.95 3.86 27.77
CA GLU A 143 5.83 2.46 28.23
C GLU A 143 6.47 1.48 27.24
N LEU A 144 6.35 1.71 25.93
CA LEU A 144 6.96 0.87 24.91
C LEU A 144 8.49 0.97 24.95
N VAL A 145 9.03 2.17 25.14
CA VAL A 145 10.47 2.40 25.33
C VAL A 145 10.96 1.71 26.60
N ALA A 146 10.27 1.92 27.73
CA ALA A 146 10.63 1.31 29.00
C ALA A 146 10.56 -0.23 28.95
N LEU A 147 9.57 -0.79 28.26
CA LEU A 147 9.48 -2.23 28.03
C LEU A 147 10.66 -2.72 27.17
N SER A 148 11.04 -1.98 26.13
CA SER A 148 12.18 -2.32 25.28
C SER A 148 13.49 -2.37 26.08
N ASP A 149 13.73 -1.37 26.93
CA ASP A 149 14.89 -1.33 27.83
C ASP A 149 14.91 -2.49 28.82
N LYS A 150 13.73 -2.83 29.38
CA LYS A 150 13.58 -3.99 30.26
C LYS A 150 13.93 -5.30 29.56
N ILE A 151 13.46 -5.51 28.34
CA ILE A 151 13.77 -6.72 27.56
C ILE A 151 15.29 -6.84 27.32
N VAL A 152 15.97 -5.72 27.05
CA VAL A 152 17.44 -5.69 26.92
C VAL A 152 18.14 -6.01 28.25
N ALA A 153 17.69 -5.41 29.35
CA ALA A 153 18.24 -5.69 30.68
C ALA A 153 18.06 -7.17 31.10
N ASP A 154 16.98 -7.80 30.65
CA ASP A 154 16.70 -9.23 30.84
C ASP A 154 17.52 -10.13 29.87
N GLY A 155 18.37 -9.55 29.01
CA GLY A 155 19.30 -10.27 28.12
C GLY A 155 18.71 -10.68 26.76
N ASN A 156 17.58 -10.09 26.36
CA ASN A 156 16.85 -10.43 25.13
C ASN A 156 16.90 -9.30 24.10
N VAL A 157 16.36 -9.58 22.90
CA VAL A 157 16.23 -8.59 21.81
C VAL A 157 14.76 -8.15 21.73
N PRO A 158 14.44 -6.85 21.94
CA PRO A 158 13.04 -6.38 21.96
C PRO A 158 12.40 -6.33 20.58
N TRP A 159 13.19 -6.13 19.52
CA TRP A 159 12.68 -5.88 18.18
C TRP A 159 13.34 -6.77 17.14
N CYS A 160 12.52 -7.37 16.28
CA CYS A 160 12.96 -8.04 15.06
C CYS A 160 12.49 -7.19 13.89
N ILE A 161 13.42 -6.57 13.18
CA ILE A 161 13.11 -5.71 12.03
C ILE A 161 14.06 -6.01 10.88
N GLY A 162 13.49 -6.28 9.71
CA GLY A 162 14.26 -6.41 8.47
C GLY A 162 14.36 -5.05 7.80
N ILE A 163 15.54 -4.42 7.88
CA ILE A 163 15.82 -3.14 7.21
C ILE A 163 17.06 -3.32 6.33
N GLU A 164 16.92 -2.97 5.07
CA GLU A 164 18.03 -2.86 4.14
C GLU A 164 17.72 -1.74 3.13
N SER A 165 18.74 -1.03 2.68
CA SER A 165 18.63 -0.02 1.63
C SER A 165 18.51 -0.69 0.24
N GLY A 166 17.40 -1.40 0.00
CA GLY A 166 17.11 -2.11 -1.23
C GLY A 166 15.62 -2.13 -1.57
N ALA A 167 15.29 -2.58 -2.79
CA ALA A 167 13.92 -2.53 -3.31
C ALA A 167 12.90 -3.37 -2.51
N ALA A 168 13.35 -4.37 -1.75
CA ALA A 168 12.47 -5.32 -1.07
C ALA A 168 12.23 -5.03 0.42
N SER A 169 13.12 -4.27 1.06
CA SER A 169 13.39 -4.36 2.51
C SER A 169 13.66 -3.00 3.17
N GLY A 170 13.56 -1.89 2.43
CA GLY A 170 13.67 -0.54 3.00
C GLY A 170 12.35 0.01 3.57
N TRP A 171 11.23 -0.38 2.97
CA TRP A 171 9.89 0.10 3.34
C TRP A 171 9.44 -0.22 4.79
N PRO A 172 9.89 -1.29 5.48
CA PRO A 172 9.49 -1.48 6.87
C PRO A 172 9.97 -0.35 7.78
N ALA A 173 11.12 0.28 7.46
CA ALA A 173 11.61 1.43 8.21
C ALA A 173 10.76 2.68 7.98
N THR A 174 10.22 2.88 6.77
CA THR A 174 9.34 4.02 6.50
C THR A 174 8.03 3.88 7.28
N ASP A 175 7.45 2.68 7.31
CA ASP A 175 6.24 2.40 8.09
C ASP A 175 6.41 2.73 9.60
N TRP A 176 7.60 2.47 10.15
CA TRP A 176 7.93 2.82 11.54
C TRP A 176 8.03 4.33 11.76
N ILE A 177 8.73 5.05 10.88
CA ILE A 177 8.84 6.51 10.98
C ILE A 177 7.46 7.14 10.85
N GLU A 178 6.64 6.66 9.90
CA GLU A 178 5.28 7.15 9.68
C GLU A 178 4.40 6.93 10.92
N ASP A 179 4.45 5.75 11.56
CA ASP A 179 3.66 5.48 12.76
C ASP A 179 4.13 6.30 13.96
N ILE A 180 5.45 6.46 14.16
CA ILE A 180 6.00 7.31 15.22
C ILE A 180 5.53 8.75 15.04
N MET A 181 5.64 9.30 13.83
CA MET A 181 5.17 10.65 13.51
C MET A 181 3.67 10.79 13.79
N LEU A 182 2.86 9.85 13.31
CA LEU A 182 1.42 9.88 13.50
C LEU A 182 1.03 9.82 14.99
N ARG A 183 1.75 9.02 15.80
CA ARG A 183 1.47 8.83 17.24
C ARG A 183 1.97 9.96 18.11
N THR A 184 3.08 10.60 17.74
CA THR A 184 3.75 11.63 18.57
C THR A 184 3.35 13.05 18.17
N ALA A 185 3.14 13.32 16.88
CA ALA A 185 2.78 14.63 16.36
C ALA A 185 1.30 14.76 15.96
N GLY A 186 0.59 13.64 15.79
CA GLY A 186 -0.83 13.60 15.44
C GLY A 186 -1.11 13.77 13.94
N PRO A 187 -2.36 13.50 13.51
CA PRO A 187 -2.74 13.42 12.10
C PRO A 187 -2.58 14.75 11.35
N GLU A 188 -2.87 15.89 11.98
CA GLU A 188 -2.77 17.20 11.32
C GLU A 188 -1.32 17.57 10.96
N VAL A 189 -0.36 17.23 11.81
CA VAL A 189 1.07 17.46 11.54
C VAL A 189 1.56 16.46 10.51
N TYR A 190 1.14 15.20 10.63
CA TYR A 190 1.44 14.16 9.65
C TYR A 190 1.01 14.54 8.24
N ASP A 191 -0.22 15.04 8.07
CA ASP A 191 -0.75 15.46 6.77
C ASP A 191 0.08 16.60 6.15
N LYS A 192 0.45 17.60 6.96
CA LYS A 192 1.34 18.69 6.52
C LYS A 192 2.72 18.18 6.12
N TRP A 193 3.24 17.20 6.85
CA TRP A 193 4.55 16.61 6.60
C TRP A 193 4.58 15.85 5.27
N VAL A 194 3.62 14.95 5.04
CA VAL A 194 3.56 14.17 3.79
C VAL A 194 3.21 15.04 2.57
N ALA A 195 2.49 16.15 2.78
CA ALA A 195 2.20 17.15 1.74
C ALA A 195 3.37 18.14 1.50
N HIS A 196 4.44 18.04 2.29
CA HIS A 196 5.58 18.96 2.27
C HIS A 196 5.20 20.44 2.55
N GLU A 197 4.16 20.66 3.34
CA GLU A 197 3.79 21.97 3.88
C GLU A 197 4.68 22.39 5.07
N ILE A 198 5.32 21.41 5.72
CA ILE A 198 6.39 21.60 6.71
C ILE A 198 7.68 20.89 6.26
N PRO A 199 8.86 21.43 6.60
CA PRO A 199 10.13 20.81 6.22
C PRO A 199 10.44 19.59 7.09
N TRP A 200 11.33 18.73 6.59
CA TRP A 200 11.91 17.61 7.35
C TRP A 200 12.73 18.06 8.57
N THR A 201 13.05 19.35 8.68
CA THR A 201 13.77 19.95 9.81
C THR A 201 12.83 20.67 10.78
N ASP A 202 11.52 20.49 10.65
CA ASP A 202 10.55 21.03 11.60
C ASP A 202 10.74 20.37 12.98
N PRO A 203 10.65 21.11 14.10
CA PRO A 203 10.81 20.51 15.44
C PRO A 203 9.82 19.39 15.79
N ALA A 204 8.70 19.28 15.07
CA ALA A 204 7.74 18.20 15.24
C ALA A 204 8.11 16.90 14.48
N VAL A 205 9.17 16.92 13.67
CA VAL A 205 9.72 15.81 12.87
C VAL A 205 11.03 15.32 13.48
#